data_AF-A0A1I7H6P2-F1
#
_entry.id   AF-A0A1I7H6P2-F1
#
_cell.length_a   1.000
_cell.length_b   1.000
_cell.length_c   1.000
_cell.angle_alpha   90.00
_cell.angle_beta   90.00
_cell.angle_gamma   90.00
#
_symmetry.space_group_name_H-M   'P 1'
#
loop_
_entity.id
_entity.type
_entity.pdbx_description
1 polymer ?
#
loop_
_entity_poly.entity_id
_entity_poly.type
_entity_poly.pdbx_seq_one_letter_code
_entity_poly.pdbx_strand_id
1 'polypeptide(L)'
;MKKYVNYIIGLLGGIGLVVLPMACKDSFDDTAFVTDVSVDITAFEVEGKMATIDQQNNTITTTLPYGTNVSALTPIVTIAQGASVSPEVGATVDFSNSVPYQVIHGNIYKEYTVAISNAHPILSFSIDGQEAVINYNSHMITLTVDEGTDLTGLTPEITLSEGVSITPNTGTTLDFTLPVTYTVSSGNTSEEYTAVVTTPVEGPVIAFLGTATNAGALTNPDEIAAKDWLFEQYNEAQYLSFSDIASGVSLEAVDVIWWHYDSAANLPSEALNNTVTSSLQNYLTNGGNILLSTFASQYVEALNIVPSGYGPNNVFGDFPPAGFVDSNDWGISFVGNETHPVFSGLQTYANGKANFLEGGTFRLNHTAWWFLPDWGGYGDGQGWRDQTGGTNLASEAWDDNLDGRVLIAEFPAEATDINAMIISFGAYDWYNEADSSGNPSQSNAYLDNIKILTANSLNYLATN
;
A
#
# COMPACT_ATOMS: atom_id res chain seq x y z
N MET A 1 39.07 73.63 30.36
CA MET A 1 39.65 74.76 31.13
C MET A 1 39.40 74.50 32.61
N LYS A 2 40.47 74.55 33.44
CA LYS A 2 40.59 75.07 34.83
C LYS A 2 39.32 75.02 35.73
N LYS A 3 39.30 74.67 37.02
CA LYS A 3 40.26 74.49 38.14
C LYS A 3 39.37 74.04 39.34
N TYR A 4 39.71 73.01 40.11
CA TYR A 4 40.29 73.05 41.47
C TYR A 4 39.86 74.23 42.39
N VAL A 5 39.30 73.92 43.58
CA VAL A 5 39.95 73.98 44.93
C VAL A 5 38.93 74.05 46.10
N ASN A 6 39.02 73.04 47.00
CA ASN A 6 38.96 72.95 48.49
C ASN A 6 37.97 73.76 49.37
N TYR A 7 37.39 73.11 50.40
CA TYR A 7 37.88 73.03 51.81
C TYR A 7 36.97 72.09 52.65
N ILE A 8 37.43 70.92 53.14
CA ILE A 8 37.97 70.53 54.49
C ILE A 8 36.99 70.67 55.68
N ILE A 9 37.08 69.65 56.56
CA ILE A 9 36.73 69.53 58.00
C ILE A 9 35.36 68.85 58.21
N GLY A 10 35.21 67.61 58.69
CA GLY A 10 36.08 66.73 59.46
C GLY A 10 35.68 66.72 60.94
N LEU A 11 34.90 65.72 61.39
CA LEU A 11 35.21 64.95 62.60
C LEU A 11 34.27 63.76 62.82
N LEU A 12 34.88 62.70 63.33
CA LEU A 12 34.43 61.35 63.67
C LEU A 12 33.18 61.24 64.57
N GLY A 13 32.46 60.13 64.38
CA GLY A 13 31.67 59.50 65.44
C GLY A 13 30.84 58.30 64.98
N GLY A 14 31.27 57.09 65.32
CA GLY A 14 30.35 55.99 65.67
C GLY A 14 29.91 55.00 64.58
N ILE A 15 30.55 53.83 64.60
CA ILE A 15 29.94 52.49 64.71
C ILE A 15 28.86 52.10 63.67
N GLY A 16 29.26 51.19 62.77
CA GLY A 16 28.48 50.05 62.28
C GLY A 16 27.19 50.33 61.51
N LEU A 17 27.27 50.38 60.18
CA LEU A 17 26.08 50.26 59.34
C LEU A 17 26.29 49.22 58.23
N VAL A 18 25.47 48.18 58.36
CA VAL A 18 25.19 47.12 57.39
C VAL A 18 24.79 47.75 56.05
N VAL A 19 25.45 47.33 54.98
CA VAL A 19 25.11 47.73 53.61
C VAL A 19 23.86 46.95 53.19
N LEU A 20 22.72 47.64 53.16
CA LEU A 20 21.53 47.21 52.42
C LEU A 20 21.74 47.54 50.94
N PRO A 21 21.69 46.56 50.01
CA PRO A 21 21.47 46.87 48.62
C PRO A 21 20.00 47.24 48.40
N MET A 22 19.80 48.28 47.60
CA MET A 22 18.51 48.74 47.10
C MET A 22 17.71 47.59 46.51
N ALA A 23 16.48 47.42 47.01
CA ALA A 23 15.46 46.61 46.35
C ALA A 23 15.16 47.24 44.98
N CYS A 24 15.47 46.52 43.91
CA CYS A 24 14.72 46.66 42.67
C CYS A 24 13.27 46.31 43.01
N LYS A 25 12.37 47.23 42.66
CA LYS A 25 10.94 46.93 42.67
C LYS A 25 10.69 45.94 41.54
N ASP A 26 10.65 44.66 41.88
CA ASP A 26 10.16 43.62 40.98
C ASP A 26 8.68 43.89 40.73
N SER A 27 8.37 44.54 39.62
CA SER A 27 7.05 44.47 39.00
C SER A 27 6.97 43.15 38.22
N PHE A 28 6.84 42.03 38.94
CA PHE A 28 6.20 40.86 38.36
C PHE A 28 4.69 41.14 38.39
N ASP A 29 4.21 41.85 37.37
CA ASP A 29 2.77 41.87 37.08
C ASP A 29 2.36 40.43 36.77
N ASP A 30 1.67 39.84 37.75
CA ASP A 30 0.62 38.83 37.66
C ASP A 30 0.47 38.09 36.31
N THR A 31 1.37 37.15 36.03
CA THR A 31 1.08 36.02 35.14
C THR A 31 1.19 34.74 35.95
N ALA A 32 0.12 34.41 36.68
CA ALA A 32 0.00 33.09 37.29
C ALA A 32 0.28 32.03 36.21
N PHE A 33 1.21 31.11 36.48
CA PHE A 33 1.52 29.98 35.60
C PHE A 33 0.35 28.99 35.70
N VAL A 34 -0.62 29.11 34.80
CA VAL A 34 -1.85 28.31 34.79
C VAL A 34 -1.65 27.11 33.87
N THR A 35 -1.35 25.96 34.47
CA THR A 35 -1.14 24.69 33.75
C THR A 35 -2.07 23.57 34.19
N ASP A 36 -2.85 23.77 35.27
CA ASP A 36 -3.85 22.82 35.76
C ASP A 36 -5.24 23.17 35.19
N VAL A 37 -5.31 23.21 33.87
CA VAL A 37 -6.52 23.53 33.09
C VAL A 37 -6.63 22.56 31.92
N SER A 38 -7.84 22.31 31.41
CA SER A 38 -8.01 21.42 30.25
C SER A 38 -7.85 22.17 28.93
N VAL A 39 -7.16 21.52 27.99
CA VAL A 39 -7.00 21.92 26.58
C VAL A 39 -7.68 20.92 25.64
N ASP A 40 -8.63 20.14 26.15
CA ASP A 40 -9.29 19.12 25.36
C ASP A 40 -10.46 19.71 24.55
N ILE A 41 -10.62 19.22 23.32
CA ILE A 41 -11.89 19.31 22.60
C ILE A 41 -12.78 18.18 23.12
N THR A 42 -13.96 18.53 23.64
CA THR A 42 -14.88 17.56 24.27
C THR A 42 -16.06 17.19 23.39
N ALA A 43 -16.38 18.02 22.40
CA ALA A 43 -17.34 17.71 21.34
C ALA A 43 -16.95 18.47 20.07
N PHE A 44 -17.15 17.81 18.93
CA PHE A 44 -16.98 18.37 17.60
C PHE A 44 -18.14 17.86 16.75
N GLU A 45 -18.97 18.76 16.26
CA GLU A 45 -20.16 18.45 15.45
C GLU A 45 -20.08 19.22 14.14
N VAL A 46 -20.44 18.57 13.04
CA VAL A 46 -20.45 19.17 11.71
C VAL A 46 -21.63 18.62 10.93
N GLU A 47 -22.41 19.49 10.29
CA GLU A 47 -23.64 19.12 9.55
C GLU A 47 -24.60 18.22 10.36
N GLY A 48 -24.72 18.46 11.67
CA GLY A 48 -25.58 17.67 12.55
C GLY A 48 -25.01 16.30 12.95
N LYS A 49 -23.79 15.96 12.53
CA LYS A 49 -23.11 14.71 12.84
C LYS A 49 -21.98 14.93 13.85
N MET A 50 -22.02 14.15 14.93
CA MET A 50 -20.95 14.10 15.93
C MET A 50 -19.70 13.39 15.38
N ALA A 51 -18.54 13.99 15.57
CA ALA A 51 -17.25 13.39 15.27
C ALA A 51 -16.75 12.51 16.42
N THR A 52 -15.91 11.53 16.08
CA THR A 52 -15.17 10.71 17.04
C THR A 52 -13.92 11.47 17.45
N ILE A 53 -13.67 11.55 18.76
CA ILE A 53 -12.49 12.25 19.31
C ILE A 53 -11.60 11.23 19.99
N ASP A 54 -10.37 11.10 19.52
CA ASP A 54 -9.31 10.34 20.16
C ASP A 54 -8.39 11.29 20.93
N GLN A 55 -8.46 11.23 22.26
CA GLN A 55 -7.68 12.10 23.14
C GLN A 55 -6.22 11.68 23.28
N GLN A 56 -5.88 10.43 22.94
CA GLN A 56 -4.53 9.88 23.05
C GLN A 56 -3.71 10.23 21.81
N ASN A 57 -4.31 10.08 20.63
CA ASN A 57 -3.68 10.39 19.34
C ASN A 57 -3.94 11.82 18.87
N ASN A 58 -4.78 12.57 19.58
CA ASN A 58 -5.20 13.92 19.25
C ASN A 58 -5.82 14.01 17.84
N THR A 59 -6.71 13.07 17.50
CA THR A 59 -7.40 13.07 16.21
C THR A 59 -8.90 13.26 16.40
N ILE A 60 -9.53 13.89 15.40
CA ILE A 60 -10.98 14.06 15.34
C ILE A 60 -11.42 13.64 13.95
N THR A 61 -12.31 12.65 13.86
CA THR A 61 -12.74 12.08 12.59
C THR A 61 -14.25 11.98 12.46
N THR A 62 -14.76 12.23 11.26
CA THR A 62 -16.17 11.97 10.93
C THR A 62 -16.34 11.76 9.43
N THR A 63 -17.42 11.08 9.06
CA THR A 63 -17.76 10.79 7.66
C THR A 63 -19.14 11.37 7.37
N LEU A 64 -19.24 12.33 6.46
CA LEU A 64 -20.48 12.96 6.04
C LEU A 64 -21.14 12.18 4.89
N PRO A 65 -22.44 12.38 4.60
CA PRO A 65 -23.08 11.76 3.45
C PRO A 65 -22.35 12.06 2.13
N TYR A 66 -22.43 11.12 1.17
CA TYR A 66 -21.84 11.30 -0.15
C TYR A 66 -22.36 12.57 -0.84
N GLY A 67 -21.43 13.32 -1.44
CA GLY A 67 -21.72 14.58 -2.13
C GLY A 67 -21.78 15.82 -1.24
N THR A 68 -21.56 15.70 0.08
CA THR A 68 -21.46 16.87 0.96
C THR A 68 -20.25 17.72 0.56
N ASN A 69 -20.43 19.03 0.46
CA ASN A 69 -19.33 19.95 0.15
C ASN A 69 -18.47 20.17 1.40
N VAL A 70 -17.29 19.53 1.46
CA VAL A 70 -16.37 19.63 2.59
C VAL A 70 -15.45 20.86 2.54
N SER A 71 -15.45 21.62 1.44
CA SER A 71 -14.57 22.79 1.27
C SER A 71 -15.02 24.03 2.06
N ALA A 72 -16.21 23.99 2.65
CA ALA A 72 -16.78 25.09 3.40
C ALA A 72 -17.76 24.60 4.47
N LEU A 73 -17.24 24.08 5.57
CA LEU A 73 -18.03 23.60 6.71
C LEU A 73 -17.86 24.49 7.94
N THR A 74 -18.91 24.64 8.73
CA THR A 74 -18.88 25.41 9.99
C THR A 74 -19.13 24.47 11.18
N PRO A 75 -18.07 23.94 11.81
CA PRO A 75 -18.23 23.01 12.91
C PRO A 75 -18.60 23.71 14.23
N ILE A 76 -19.33 22.99 15.08
CA ILE A 76 -19.59 23.35 16.46
C ILE A 76 -18.55 22.63 17.33
N VAL A 77 -17.71 23.41 18.01
CA VAL A 77 -16.61 22.89 18.84
C VAL A 77 -16.86 23.24 20.30
N THR A 78 -16.83 22.24 21.18
CA THR A 78 -16.97 22.43 22.63
C THR A 78 -15.62 22.26 23.32
N ILE A 79 -15.18 23.33 23.98
CA ILE A 79 -13.95 23.41 24.75
C ILE A 79 -14.25 23.88 26.19
N ALA A 80 -13.28 23.75 27.08
CA ALA A 80 -13.40 24.24 28.46
C ALA A 80 -13.70 25.75 28.51
N GLN A 81 -14.49 26.19 29.50
CA GLN A 81 -14.75 27.61 29.71
C GLN A 81 -13.43 28.35 29.99
N GLY A 82 -13.18 29.43 29.24
CA GLY A 82 -11.94 30.22 29.35
C GLY A 82 -10.82 29.78 28.40
N ALA A 83 -10.95 28.63 27.74
CA ALA A 83 -10.07 28.23 26.64
C ALA A 83 -10.42 28.98 25.34
N SER A 84 -9.46 29.06 24.42
CA SER A 84 -9.67 29.47 23.03
C SER A 84 -9.26 28.33 22.09
N VAL A 85 -9.82 28.33 20.87
CA VAL A 85 -9.48 27.37 19.82
C VAL A 85 -9.24 28.10 18.51
N SER A 86 -8.30 27.60 17.70
CA SER A 86 -8.02 28.06 16.34
C SER A 86 -7.99 26.84 15.40
N PRO A 87 -8.80 26.77 14.32
CA PRO A 87 -9.84 27.73 13.90
C PRO A 87 -10.87 28.04 14.99
N GLU A 88 -11.36 29.29 15.00
CA GLU A 88 -12.30 29.78 16.01
C GLU A 88 -13.68 29.14 15.88
N VAL A 89 -14.42 29.03 16.99
CA VAL A 89 -15.76 28.43 16.99
C VAL A 89 -16.68 29.20 16.04
N GLY A 90 -17.32 28.48 15.11
CA GLY A 90 -18.19 29.07 14.09
C GLY A 90 -17.45 29.56 12.83
N ALA A 91 -16.13 29.40 12.73
CA ALA A 91 -15.41 29.64 11.49
C ALA A 91 -15.87 28.67 10.38
N THR A 92 -15.91 29.16 9.14
CA THR A 92 -16.01 28.30 7.97
C THR A 92 -14.61 27.80 7.61
N VAL A 93 -14.47 26.49 7.49
CA VAL A 93 -13.20 25.80 7.31
C VAL A 93 -13.29 24.85 6.11
N ASP A 94 -12.22 24.81 5.33
CA ASP A 94 -12.04 23.87 4.23
C ASP A 94 -11.41 22.58 4.76
N PHE A 95 -12.18 21.49 4.70
CA PHE A 95 -11.76 20.15 5.09
C PHE A 95 -11.51 19.24 3.88
N SER A 96 -11.25 19.80 2.69
CA SER A 96 -10.71 19.02 1.57
C SER A 96 -9.36 18.37 1.91
N ASN A 97 -8.68 18.86 2.95
CA ASN A 97 -7.55 18.20 3.60
C ASN A 97 -7.73 18.20 5.13
N SER A 98 -6.91 17.43 5.84
CA SER A 98 -6.90 17.46 7.30
C SER A 98 -6.50 18.84 7.82
N VAL A 99 -7.20 19.33 8.86
CA VAL A 99 -7.00 20.68 9.41
C VAL A 99 -6.53 20.60 10.86
N PRO A 100 -5.43 21.29 11.23
CA PRO A 100 -5.00 21.37 12.61
C PRO A 100 -5.91 22.31 13.43
N TYR A 101 -6.38 21.84 14.58
CA TYR A 101 -7.10 22.63 15.57
C TYR A 101 -6.25 22.78 16.83
N GLN A 102 -5.90 24.00 17.20
CA GLN A 102 -5.11 24.29 18.40
C GLN A 102 -6.01 24.86 19.48
N VAL A 103 -6.12 24.18 20.62
CA VAL A 103 -6.77 24.68 21.84
C VAL A 103 -5.71 25.27 22.75
N ILE A 104 -5.92 26.48 23.24
CA ILE A 104 -5.05 27.18 24.20
C ILE A 104 -5.85 27.46 25.46
N HIS A 105 -5.29 27.14 26.63
CA HIS A 105 -5.88 27.47 27.92
C HIS A 105 -4.77 27.76 28.94
N GLY A 106 -4.76 28.96 29.50
CA GLY A 106 -3.69 29.39 30.41
C GLY A 106 -2.35 29.44 29.69
N ASN A 107 -1.39 28.63 30.14
CA ASN A 107 -0.03 28.56 29.58
C ASN A 107 0.25 27.26 28.81
N ILE A 108 -0.77 26.45 28.54
CA ILE A 108 -0.65 25.19 27.81
C ILE A 108 -1.54 25.19 26.56
N TYR A 109 -1.21 24.31 25.62
CA TYR A 109 -1.97 24.10 24.40
C TYR A 109 -2.00 22.62 24.02
N LYS A 110 -2.97 22.26 23.18
CA LYS A 110 -3.08 20.93 22.56
C LYS A 110 -3.51 21.11 21.11
N GLU A 111 -2.86 20.37 20.21
CA GLU A 111 -3.21 20.37 18.79
C GLU A 111 -3.90 19.06 18.43
N TYR A 112 -4.99 19.18 17.68
CA TYR A 112 -5.73 18.07 17.10
C TYR A 112 -5.61 18.09 15.58
N THR A 113 -5.52 16.92 14.97
CA THR A 113 -5.71 16.76 13.52
C THR A 113 -7.17 16.38 13.26
N VAL A 114 -7.91 17.27 12.59
CA VAL A 114 -9.31 17.06 12.23
C VAL A 114 -9.41 16.60 10.78
N ALA A 115 -9.96 15.41 10.55
CA ALA A 115 -10.19 14.85 9.23
C ALA A 115 -11.69 14.58 9.02
N ILE A 116 -12.28 15.21 8.01
CA ILE A 116 -13.69 15.02 7.63
C ILE A 116 -13.70 14.43 6.23
N SER A 117 -14.33 13.27 6.06
CA SER A 117 -14.46 12.61 4.76
C SER A 117 -15.92 12.51 4.34
N ASN A 118 -16.17 12.22 3.07
CA ASN A 118 -17.48 11.80 2.59
C ASN A 118 -17.59 10.27 2.58
N ALA A 119 -18.78 9.75 2.78
CA ALA A 119 -19.08 8.34 2.56
C ALA A 119 -18.91 8.00 1.07
N HIS A 120 -18.52 6.76 0.78
CA HIS A 120 -18.45 6.27 -0.58
C HIS A 120 -19.84 6.04 -1.18
N PRO A 121 -20.05 6.29 -2.48
CA PRO A 121 -21.39 6.19 -3.07
C PRO A 121 -21.88 4.74 -3.19
N ILE A 122 -20.98 3.81 -3.51
CA ILE A 122 -21.24 2.37 -3.64
C ILE A 122 -20.59 1.67 -2.44
N LEU A 123 -21.39 0.97 -1.64
CA LEU A 123 -20.94 0.27 -0.44
C LEU A 123 -20.60 -1.20 -0.71
N SER A 124 -21.31 -1.84 -1.63
CA SER A 124 -21.00 -3.19 -2.11
C SER A 124 -21.49 -3.38 -3.54
N PHE A 125 -20.84 -4.29 -4.25
CA PHE A 125 -21.23 -4.75 -5.58
C PHE A 125 -20.92 -6.25 -5.63
N SER A 126 -21.91 -7.08 -5.90
CA SER A 126 -21.72 -8.52 -6.04
C SER A 126 -22.56 -9.12 -7.15
N ILE A 127 -22.10 -10.23 -7.71
CA ILE A 127 -22.84 -11.05 -8.68
C ILE A 127 -22.84 -12.48 -8.15
N ASP A 128 -24.02 -13.08 -8.04
CA ASP A 128 -24.22 -14.46 -7.55
C ASP A 128 -23.50 -14.77 -6.22
N GLY A 129 -23.40 -13.77 -5.33
CA GLY A 129 -22.76 -13.89 -4.02
C GLY A 129 -21.25 -13.69 -4.02
N GLN A 130 -20.63 -13.44 -5.17
CA GLN A 130 -19.22 -13.08 -5.29
C GLN A 130 -19.06 -11.56 -5.18
N GLU A 131 -18.30 -11.12 -4.18
CA GLU A 131 -18.06 -9.70 -3.90
C GLU A 131 -16.99 -9.12 -4.81
N ALA A 132 -17.27 -7.96 -5.39
CA ALA A 132 -16.33 -7.21 -6.21
C ALA A 132 -15.40 -6.36 -5.35
N VAL A 133 -14.22 -6.07 -5.89
CA VAL A 133 -13.32 -5.06 -5.35
C VAL A 133 -13.71 -3.70 -5.92
N ILE A 134 -14.00 -2.72 -5.04
CA ILE A 134 -14.32 -1.35 -5.44
C ILE A 134 -13.11 -0.46 -5.16
N ASN A 135 -12.57 0.17 -6.20
CA ASN A 135 -11.56 1.22 -6.09
C ASN A 135 -12.23 2.59 -6.20
N TYR A 136 -12.29 3.32 -5.09
CA TYR A 136 -12.91 4.65 -5.02
C TYR A 136 -12.07 5.79 -5.61
N ASN A 137 -10.76 5.59 -5.80
CA ASN A 137 -9.87 6.61 -6.37
C ASN A 137 -9.84 6.56 -7.90
N SER A 138 -9.86 5.36 -8.50
CA SER A 138 -9.98 5.19 -9.96
C SER A 138 -11.41 5.02 -10.45
N HIS A 139 -12.36 4.93 -9.51
CA HIS A 139 -13.76 4.60 -9.77
C HIS A 139 -13.93 3.30 -10.57
N MET A 140 -13.14 2.28 -10.25
CA MET A 140 -13.24 0.95 -10.86
C MET A 140 -13.95 -0.02 -9.93
N ILE A 141 -14.76 -0.89 -10.51
CA ILE A 141 -15.34 -2.06 -9.82
C ILE A 141 -14.84 -3.28 -10.57
N THR A 142 -14.11 -4.17 -9.90
CA THR A 142 -13.56 -5.37 -10.54
C THR A 142 -14.08 -6.62 -9.85
N LEU A 143 -14.56 -7.56 -10.66
CA LEU A 143 -15.04 -8.85 -10.19
C LEU A 143 -14.59 -9.93 -11.15
N THR A 144 -14.07 -11.01 -10.60
CA THR A 144 -13.86 -12.26 -11.34
C THR A 144 -14.91 -13.25 -10.87
N VAL A 145 -15.82 -13.64 -11.77
CA VAL A 145 -16.89 -14.63 -11.51
C VAL A 145 -16.43 -16.05 -11.87
N ASP A 146 -17.18 -17.07 -11.45
CA ASP A 146 -16.85 -18.47 -11.74
C ASP A 146 -16.57 -18.74 -13.23
N GLU A 147 -15.67 -19.70 -13.49
CA GLU A 147 -15.38 -20.18 -14.83
C GLU A 147 -16.65 -20.62 -15.58
N GLY A 148 -16.74 -20.25 -16.86
CA GLY A 148 -17.88 -20.58 -17.72
C GLY A 148 -19.15 -19.76 -17.45
N THR A 149 -19.11 -18.78 -16.54
CA THR A 149 -20.21 -17.84 -16.32
C THR A 149 -20.49 -17.04 -17.60
N ASP A 150 -21.76 -17.01 -18.02
CA ASP A 150 -22.20 -16.22 -19.18
C ASP A 150 -22.28 -14.73 -18.81
N LEU A 151 -21.29 -13.95 -19.25
CA LEU A 151 -21.21 -12.52 -18.98
C LEU A 151 -22.27 -11.68 -19.72
N THR A 152 -23.02 -12.25 -20.68
CA THR A 152 -23.95 -11.48 -21.51
C THR A 152 -25.23 -11.03 -20.79
N GLY A 153 -25.47 -11.54 -19.58
CA GLY A 153 -26.71 -11.27 -18.84
C GLY A 153 -26.60 -11.45 -17.34
N LEU A 154 -25.72 -10.69 -16.69
CA LEU A 154 -25.54 -10.72 -15.23
C LEU A 154 -26.35 -9.62 -14.54
N THR A 155 -26.82 -9.90 -13.32
CA THR A 155 -27.62 -8.96 -12.52
C THR A 155 -26.92 -8.69 -11.19
N PRO A 156 -26.22 -7.55 -11.05
CA PRO A 156 -25.49 -7.26 -9.82
C PRO A 156 -26.42 -6.82 -8.68
N GLU A 157 -26.05 -7.26 -7.48
CA GLU A 157 -26.56 -6.77 -6.21
C GLU A 157 -25.67 -5.60 -5.75
N ILE A 158 -26.24 -4.40 -5.68
CA ILE A 158 -25.50 -3.17 -5.39
C ILE A 158 -26.11 -2.49 -4.17
N THR A 159 -25.31 -2.31 -3.12
CA THR A 159 -25.67 -1.51 -1.95
C THR A 159 -25.12 -0.10 -2.09
N LEU A 160 -25.95 0.91 -1.92
CA LEU A 160 -25.57 2.32 -2.01
C LEU A 160 -25.60 3.00 -0.65
N SER A 161 -24.82 4.08 -0.51
CA SER A 161 -24.96 5.00 0.61
C SER A 161 -26.33 5.70 0.62
N GLU A 162 -26.78 6.14 1.80
CA GLU A 162 -28.04 6.88 1.94
C GLU A 162 -28.07 8.13 1.05
N GLY A 163 -29.19 8.32 0.33
CA GLY A 163 -29.39 9.46 -0.57
C GLY A 163 -28.72 9.33 -1.94
N VAL A 164 -27.96 8.26 -2.19
CA VAL A 164 -27.33 7.99 -3.49
C VAL A 164 -28.29 7.24 -4.40
N SER A 165 -28.28 7.62 -5.68
CA SER A 165 -28.93 6.91 -6.79
C SER A 165 -27.86 6.44 -7.78
N ILE A 166 -28.15 5.37 -8.52
CA ILE A 166 -27.22 4.78 -9.49
C ILE A 166 -27.95 4.47 -10.80
N THR A 167 -27.30 4.65 -11.94
CA THR A 167 -27.79 4.24 -13.27
C THR A 167 -26.67 3.52 -14.03
N PRO A 168 -26.87 2.29 -14.55
CA PRO A 168 -28.09 1.47 -14.46
C PRO A 168 -28.56 1.19 -13.02
N ASN A 169 -29.87 1.06 -12.81
CA ASN A 169 -30.43 0.83 -11.48
C ASN A 169 -30.02 -0.55 -10.94
N THR A 170 -29.91 -0.69 -9.62
CA THR A 170 -29.71 -1.98 -8.95
C THR A 170 -30.73 -3.03 -9.43
N GLY A 171 -30.28 -4.26 -9.67
CA GLY A 171 -31.13 -5.35 -10.16
C GLY A 171 -31.42 -5.33 -11.67
N THR A 172 -30.77 -4.45 -12.43
CA THR A 172 -30.82 -4.48 -13.91
C THR A 172 -29.91 -5.58 -14.43
N THR A 173 -30.41 -6.45 -15.32
CA THR A 173 -29.59 -7.41 -16.06
C THR A 173 -28.81 -6.72 -17.18
N LEU A 174 -27.50 -6.90 -17.23
CA LEU A 174 -26.57 -6.21 -18.13
C LEU A 174 -25.58 -7.18 -18.77
N ASP A 175 -25.02 -6.76 -19.90
CA ASP A 175 -23.94 -7.46 -20.60
C ASP A 175 -22.59 -6.90 -20.13
N PHE A 176 -21.78 -7.76 -19.51
CA PHE A 176 -20.44 -7.45 -19.01
C PHE A 176 -19.32 -8.05 -19.88
N THR A 177 -19.62 -8.49 -21.11
CA THR A 177 -18.56 -8.85 -22.08
C THR A 177 -17.64 -7.67 -22.42
N LEU A 178 -18.09 -6.45 -22.12
CA LEU A 178 -17.30 -5.22 -22.12
C LEU A 178 -17.51 -4.47 -20.79
N PRO A 179 -16.60 -3.56 -20.41
CA PRO A 179 -16.78 -2.74 -19.21
C PRO A 179 -18.11 -1.97 -19.23
N VAL A 180 -18.80 -1.94 -18.09
CA VAL A 180 -20.09 -1.28 -17.90
C VAL A 180 -19.93 -0.06 -17.02
N THR A 181 -20.33 1.12 -17.50
CA THR A 181 -20.30 2.35 -16.71
C THR A 181 -21.58 2.52 -15.89
N TYR A 182 -21.41 2.80 -14.60
CA TYR A 182 -22.44 3.19 -13.65
C TYR A 182 -22.26 4.66 -13.28
N THR A 183 -23.31 5.46 -13.43
CA THR A 183 -23.34 6.83 -12.92
C THR A 183 -24.01 6.83 -11.55
N VAL A 184 -23.28 7.25 -10.52
CA VAL A 184 -23.82 7.51 -9.18
C VAL A 184 -24.13 9.00 -9.03
N SER A 185 -25.25 9.33 -8.38
CA SER A 185 -25.66 10.72 -8.19
C SER A 185 -26.30 10.94 -6.81
N SER A 186 -25.95 12.04 -6.16
CA SER A 186 -26.57 12.55 -4.92
C SER A 186 -26.63 14.08 -4.97
N GLY A 187 -27.83 14.64 -4.93
CA GLY A 187 -28.03 16.08 -5.07
C GLY A 187 -27.46 16.62 -6.39
N ASN A 188 -26.44 17.49 -6.30
CA ASN A 188 -25.74 18.08 -7.46
C ASN A 188 -24.39 17.40 -7.76
N THR A 189 -24.05 16.33 -7.05
CA THR A 189 -22.79 15.59 -7.21
C THR A 189 -23.05 14.33 -8.01
N SER A 190 -22.18 14.04 -8.99
CA SER A 190 -22.25 12.85 -9.84
C SER A 190 -20.86 12.36 -10.18
N GLU A 191 -20.67 11.04 -10.17
CA GLU A 191 -19.43 10.36 -10.54
C GLU A 191 -19.76 9.13 -11.40
N GLU A 192 -18.80 8.70 -12.22
CA GLU A 192 -18.91 7.49 -13.02
C GLU A 192 -17.97 6.42 -12.45
N TYR A 193 -18.50 5.22 -12.24
CA TYR A 193 -17.76 4.02 -11.91
C TYR A 193 -17.77 3.06 -13.10
N THR A 194 -16.65 2.44 -13.42
CA THR A 194 -16.56 1.44 -14.48
C THR A 194 -16.43 0.05 -13.88
N ALA A 195 -17.43 -0.80 -14.13
CA ALA A 195 -17.44 -2.19 -13.72
C ALA A 195 -16.82 -3.08 -14.81
N VAL A 196 -15.79 -3.83 -14.45
CA VAL A 196 -15.15 -4.84 -15.29
C VAL A 196 -15.39 -6.18 -14.61
N VAL A 197 -16.19 -7.03 -15.26
CA VAL A 197 -16.41 -8.41 -14.82
C VAL A 197 -15.69 -9.31 -15.78
N THR A 198 -14.86 -10.20 -15.25
CA THR A 198 -14.16 -11.21 -16.03
C THR A 198 -14.55 -12.59 -15.52
N THR A 199 -14.41 -13.60 -16.35
CA THR A 199 -14.14 -14.95 -15.86
C THR A 199 -12.62 -15.08 -15.73
N PRO A 200 -12.09 -16.06 -14.98
CA PRO A 200 -10.75 -16.56 -15.24
C PRO A 200 -10.61 -16.83 -16.74
N VAL A 201 -9.40 -16.66 -17.29
CA VAL A 201 -9.11 -17.18 -18.64
C VAL A 201 -9.49 -18.66 -18.60
N GLU A 202 -10.26 -19.15 -19.57
CA GLU A 202 -10.62 -20.57 -19.63
C GLU A 202 -9.33 -21.41 -19.69
N GLY A 203 -9.12 -22.29 -18.71
CA GLY A 203 -8.17 -23.39 -18.80
C GLY A 203 -6.65 -23.15 -18.80
N PRO A 204 -6.03 -22.13 -18.17
CA PRO A 204 -4.59 -22.21 -17.92
C PRO A 204 -4.31 -23.23 -16.80
N VAL A 205 -3.53 -24.24 -17.11
CA VAL A 205 -2.98 -25.17 -16.13
C VAL A 205 -1.78 -24.52 -15.48
N ILE A 206 -1.96 -24.07 -14.23
CA ILE A 206 -0.92 -23.39 -13.47
C ILE A 206 -0.24 -24.37 -12.52
N ALA A 207 1.07 -24.53 -12.64
CA ALA A 207 1.86 -25.30 -11.69
C ALA A 207 2.49 -24.38 -10.64
N PHE A 208 2.08 -24.53 -9.38
CA PHE A 208 2.79 -23.96 -8.24
C PHE A 208 4.04 -24.80 -7.95
N LEU A 209 5.21 -24.25 -8.25
CA LEU A 209 6.51 -24.90 -8.05
C LEU A 209 6.98 -24.67 -6.60
N GLY A 210 7.47 -25.71 -5.93
CA GLY A 210 7.98 -25.58 -4.57
C GLY A 210 9.07 -26.57 -4.19
N THR A 211 9.67 -26.35 -3.01
CA THR A 211 10.73 -27.19 -2.44
C THR A 211 10.19 -28.40 -1.70
N ALA A 212 8.98 -28.30 -1.14
CA ALA A 212 8.34 -29.40 -0.45
C ALA A 212 7.97 -30.53 -1.42
N THR A 213 7.93 -31.77 -0.94
CA THR A 213 7.63 -32.96 -1.76
C THR A 213 6.20 -33.00 -2.31
N ASN A 214 5.28 -32.22 -1.73
CA ASN A 214 3.90 -32.03 -2.19
C ASN A 214 3.31 -30.79 -1.50
N ALA A 215 2.18 -30.29 -2.00
CA ALA A 215 1.51 -29.10 -1.49
C ALA A 215 1.26 -29.12 0.03
N GLY A 216 0.85 -30.26 0.58
CA GLY A 216 0.55 -30.40 2.02
C GLY A 216 1.78 -30.46 2.92
N ALA A 217 2.99 -30.47 2.34
CA ALA A 217 4.26 -30.48 3.06
C ALA A 217 4.97 -29.12 3.07
N LEU A 218 4.38 -28.07 2.47
CA LEU A 218 4.86 -26.70 2.62
C LEU A 218 4.78 -26.28 4.09
N THR A 219 5.77 -25.49 4.52
CA THR A 219 5.86 -25.02 5.92
C THR A 219 5.97 -23.50 6.05
N ASN A 220 6.41 -22.79 5.01
CA ASN A 220 6.42 -21.34 5.02
C ASN A 220 4.97 -20.83 4.87
N PRO A 221 4.47 -20.01 5.81
CA PRO A 221 3.08 -19.53 5.78
C PRO A 221 2.72 -18.68 4.56
N ASP A 222 3.65 -17.88 4.05
CA ASP A 222 3.44 -17.04 2.86
C ASP A 222 3.27 -17.89 1.60
N GLU A 223 4.18 -18.86 1.41
CA GLU A 223 4.09 -19.85 0.33
C GLU A 223 2.78 -20.67 0.40
N ILE A 224 2.32 -21.02 1.62
CA ILE A 224 1.04 -21.70 1.81
C ILE A 224 -0.12 -20.79 1.41
N ALA A 225 -0.14 -19.53 1.85
CA ALA A 225 -1.21 -18.58 1.55
C ALA A 225 -1.33 -18.30 0.05
N ALA A 226 -0.20 -18.06 -0.62
CA ALA A 226 -0.12 -17.91 -2.07
C ALA A 226 -0.66 -19.14 -2.83
N LYS A 227 -0.24 -20.34 -2.40
CA LYS A 227 -0.69 -21.60 -2.98
C LYS A 227 -2.16 -21.89 -2.69
N ASP A 228 -2.67 -21.59 -1.50
CA ASP A 228 -4.09 -21.80 -1.14
C ASP A 228 -4.98 -20.92 -2.01
N TRP A 229 -4.61 -19.65 -2.17
CA TRP A 229 -5.29 -18.76 -3.09
C TRP A 229 -5.27 -19.30 -4.54
N LEU A 230 -4.11 -19.74 -5.06
CA LEU A 230 -4.04 -20.27 -6.42
C LEU A 230 -5.02 -21.44 -6.65
N PHE A 231 -5.07 -22.39 -5.71
CA PHE A 231 -5.90 -23.58 -5.83
C PHE A 231 -7.40 -23.28 -5.64
N GLU A 232 -7.73 -22.18 -4.97
CA GLU A 232 -9.11 -21.68 -4.90
C GLU A 232 -9.53 -20.98 -6.20
N GLN A 233 -8.60 -20.28 -6.86
CA GLN A 233 -8.91 -19.51 -8.08
C GLN A 233 -8.86 -20.34 -9.37
N TYR A 234 -8.02 -21.36 -9.45
CA TYR A 234 -7.76 -22.12 -10.68
C TYR A 234 -7.99 -23.62 -10.44
N ASN A 235 -9.07 -24.16 -11.00
CA ASN A 235 -9.48 -25.55 -10.80
C ASN A 235 -8.45 -26.59 -11.28
N GLU A 236 -7.68 -26.25 -12.32
CA GLU A 236 -6.62 -27.10 -12.86
C GLU A 236 -5.23 -26.80 -12.27
N ALA A 237 -5.16 -25.97 -11.22
CA ALA A 237 -3.90 -25.72 -10.53
C ALA A 237 -3.32 -27.02 -9.96
N GLN A 238 -2.02 -27.19 -10.15
CA GLN A 238 -1.27 -28.33 -9.64
C GLN A 238 -0.05 -27.87 -8.86
N TYR A 239 0.44 -28.74 -7.99
CA TYR A 239 1.70 -28.53 -7.29
C TYR A 239 2.76 -29.42 -7.91
N LEU A 240 3.92 -28.84 -8.25
CA LEU A 240 5.10 -29.57 -8.67
C LEU A 240 6.25 -29.28 -7.72
N SER A 241 6.94 -30.32 -7.25
CA SER A 241 8.17 -30.13 -6.50
C SER A 241 9.38 -30.06 -7.44
N PHE A 242 10.46 -29.42 -7.01
CA PHE A 242 11.75 -29.55 -7.71
C PHE A 242 12.20 -31.00 -7.88
N SER A 243 11.80 -31.90 -6.96
CA SER A 243 12.07 -33.33 -7.06
C SER A 243 11.28 -34.03 -8.19
N ASP A 244 10.06 -33.56 -8.49
CA ASP A 244 9.27 -34.04 -9.63
C ASP A 244 9.90 -33.60 -10.95
N ILE A 245 10.35 -32.34 -11.03
CA ILE A 245 11.11 -31.82 -12.18
C ILE A 245 12.39 -32.62 -12.39
N ALA A 246 13.17 -32.86 -11.33
CA ALA A 246 14.39 -33.66 -11.41
C ALA A 246 14.12 -35.12 -11.84
N SER A 247 12.94 -35.64 -11.55
CA SER A 247 12.49 -36.99 -11.92
C SER A 247 11.89 -37.08 -13.33
N GLY A 248 11.75 -35.95 -14.03
CA GLY A 248 11.25 -35.89 -15.39
C GLY A 248 9.72 -35.92 -15.52
N VAL A 249 9.00 -35.29 -14.58
CA VAL A 249 7.57 -35.02 -14.74
C VAL A 249 7.32 -34.26 -16.05
N SER A 250 6.23 -34.59 -16.75
CA SER A 250 5.86 -33.86 -17.98
C SER A 250 5.34 -32.48 -17.64
N LEU A 251 5.77 -31.48 -18.42
CA LEU A 251 5.31 -30.09 -18.35
C LEU A 251 4.49 -29.68 -19.58
N GLU A 252 4.20 -30.61 -20.49
CA GLU A 252 3.52 -30.33 -21.77
C GLU A 252 2.12 -29.73 -21.62
N ALA A 253 1.44 -30.03 -20.51
CA ALA A 253 0.11 -29.53 -20.21
C ALA A 253 0.12 -28.36 -19.24
N VAL A 254 1.30 -27.81 -18.86
CA VAL A 254 1.40 -26.65 -17.96
C VAL A 254 1.53 -25.40 -18.81
N ASP A 255 0.63 -24.44 -18.63
CA ASP A 255 0.68 -23.17 -19.35
C ASP A 255 1.59 -22.16 -18.65
N VAL A 256 1.52 -22.13 -17.30
CA VAL A 256 2.31 -21.22 -16.47
C VAL A 256 2.87 -21.96 -15.27
N ILE A 257 4.17 -21.81 -15.01
CA ILE A 257 4.77 -22.17 -13.72
C ILE A 257 4.79 -20.92 -12.86
N TRP A 258 4.27 -20.99 -11.64
CA TRP A 258 4.48 -19.94 -10.65
C TRP A 258 5.38 -20.48 -9.54
N TRP A 259 6.52 -19.82 -9.34
CA TRP A 259 7.33 -20.03 -8.15
C TRP A 259 7.31 -18.78 -7.28
N HIS A 260 6.61 -18.88 -6.16
CA HIS A 260 6.70 -17.94 -5.05
C HIS A 260 7.64 -18.55 -4.00
N TYR A 261 8.75 -17.86 -3.69
CA TYR A 261 9.76 -18.37 -2.77
C TYR A 261 10.08 -17.37 -1.69
N ASP A 262 9.62 -17.68 -0.49
CA ASP A 262 9.65 -16.77 0.65
C ASP A 262 10.44 -17.35 1.84
N SER A 263 10.95 -18.58 1.70
CA SER A 263 11.61 -19.28 2.80
C SER A 263 13.03 -18.82 3.13
N ALA A 264 13.79 -18.26 2.17
CA ALA A 264 15.13 -17.73 2.41
C ALA A 264 15.66 -16.88 1.25
N ALA A 265 16.57 -15.94 1.54
CA ALA A 265 17.21 -15.09 0.55
C ALA A 265 18.06 -15.85 -0.48
N ASN A 266 18.67 -16.98 -0.10
CA ASN A 266 19.41 -17.81 -1.05
C ASN A 266 18.49 -18.83 -1.71
N LEU A 267 18.62 -19.00 -3.02
CA LEU A 267 17.93 -20.07 -3.75
C LEU A 267 18.36 -21.45 -3.22
N PRO A 268 17.41 -22.40 -3.08
CA PRO A 268 17.69 -23.72 -2.57
C PRO A 268 18.50 -24.54 -3.59
N SER A 269 19.41 -25.40 -3.10
CA SER A 269 20.33 -26.13 -3.97
C SER A 269 19.66 -27.05 -5.00
N GLU A 270 18.45 -27.54 -4.68
CA GLU A 270 17.63 -28.34 -5.59
C GLU A 270 17.12 -27.55 -6.80
N ALA A 271 16.79 -26.26 -6.64
CA ALA A 271 16.43 -25.39 -7.76
C ALA A 271 17.62 -25.16 -8.71
N LEU A 272 18.85 -25.17 -8.19
CA LEU A 272 20.08 -24.99 -8.96
C LEU A 272 20.65 -26.30 -9.52
N ASN A 273 19.95 -27.42 -9.34
CA ASN A 273 20.37 -28.70 -9.92
C ASN A 273 20.30 -28.64 -11.46
N ASN A 274 21.37 -29.04 -12.15
CA ASN A 274 21.44 -28.98 -13.61
C ASN A 274 20.29 -29.71 -14.33
N THR A 275 19.79 -30.83 -13.78
CA THR A 275 18.64 -31.54 -14.36
C THR A 275 17.38 -30.71 -14.27
N VAL A 276 17.17 -30.03 -13.13
CA VAL A 276 16.02 -29.15 -12.91
C VAL A 276 16.09 -27.94 -13.83
N THR A 277 17.21 -27.20 -13.82
CA THR A 277 17.36 -26.00 -14.65
C THR A 277 17.27 -26.34 -16.14
N SER A 278 17.86 -27.44 -16.59
CA SER A 278 17.72 -27.86 -18.00
C SER A 278 16.28 -28.20 -18.37
N SER A 279 15.51 -28.83 -17.47
CA SER A 279 14.10 -29.18 -17.72
C SER A 279 13.24 -27.92 -17.82
N LEU A 280 13.43 -26.96 -16.93
CA LEU A 280 12.68 -25.70 -16.93
C LEU A 280 13.09 -24.80 -18.11
N GLN A 281 14.38 -24.72 -18.44
CA GLN A 281 14.85 -24.04 -19.66
C GLN A 281 14.19 -24.64 -20.91
N ASN A 282 14.15 -25.98 -21.02
CA ASN A 282 13.48 -26.64 -22.15
C ASN A 282 11.99 -26.32 -22.19
N TYR A 283 11.30 -26.32 -21.04
CA TYR A 283 9.90 -25.91 -20.94
C TYR A 283 9.68 -24.49 -21.47
N LEU A 284 10.50 -23.53 -21.01
CA LEU A 284 10.41 -22.13 -21.44
C LEU A 284 10.66 -21.98 -22.96
N THR A 285 11.70 -22.62 -23.49
CA THR A 285 12.00 -22.58 -24.94
C THR A 285 10.94 -23.25 -25.82
N ASN A 286 10.02 -24.04 -25.23
CA ASN A 286 8.90 -24.66 -25.93
C ASN A 286 7.59 -23.88 -25.72
N GLY A 287 7.66 -22.61 -25.33
CA GLY A 287 6.51 -21.73 -25.16
C GLY A 287 5.85 -21.79 -23.78
N GLY A 288 6.46 -22.51 -22.83
CA GLY A 288 6.03 -22.47 -21.44
C GLY A 288 6.31 -21.11 -20.80
N ASN A 289 5.43 -20.68 -19.89
CA ASN A 289 5.55 -19.38 -19.22
C ASN A 289 5.94 -19.54 -17.75
N ILE A 290 6.57 -18.51 -17.17
CA ILE A 290 6.92 -18.51 -15.74
C ILE A 290 6.68 -17.17 -15.04
N LEU A 291 6.02 -17.23 -13.88
CA LEU A 291 5.94 -16.16 -12.90
C LEU A 291 6.91 -16.46 -11.75
N LEU A 292 7.81 -15.54 -11.45
CA LEU A 292 8.72 -15.61 -10.31
C LEU A 292 8.40 -14.46 -9.36
N SER A 293 8.14 -14.77 -8.08
CA SER A 293 7.89 -13.73 -7.08
C SER A 293 8.79 -13.86 -5.86
N THR A 294 8.98 -12.73 -5.16
CA THR A 294 9.87 -12.59 -3.99
C THR A 294 11.28 -13.11 -4.32
N PHE A 295 11.89 -13.97 -3.49
CA PHE A 295 13.26 -14.43 -3.72
C PHE A 295 13.43 -15.31 -4.96
N ALA A 296 12.33 -15.88 -5.49
CA ALA A 296 12.35 -16.66 -6.73
C ALA A 296 12.78 -15.81 -7.94
N SER A 297 12.66 -14.47 -7.86
CA SER A 297 13.10 -13.55 -8.92
C SER A 297 14.59 -13.72 -9.27
N GLN A 298 15.41 -14.24 -8.36
CA GLN A 298 16.82 -14.57 -8.63
C GLN A 298 17.00 -15.67 -9.68
N TYR A 299 15.96 -16.48 -9.92
CA TYR A 299 16.05 -17.65 -10.78
C TYR A 299 16.14 -17.32 -12.27
N VAL A 300 15.89 -16.05 -12.64
CA VAL A 300 16.03 -15.53 -14.01
C VAL A 300 17.39 -15.85 -14.64
N GLU A 301 18.47 -15.82 -13.86
CA GLU A 301 19.81 -16.13 -14.39
C GLU A 301 19.96 -17.63 -14.65
N ALA A 302 19.54 -18.48 -13.71
CA ALA A 302 19.65 -19.93 -13.84
C ALA A 302 18.76 -20.49 -14.96
N LEU A 303 17.72 -19.75 -15.37
CA LEU A 303 16.81 -20.10 -16.45
C LEU A 303 17.15 -19.44 -17.79
N ASN A 304 18.27 -18.70 -17.88
CA ASN A 304 18.66 -17.92 -19.07
C ASN A 304 17.61 -16.89 -19.53
N ILE A 305 16.76 -16.43 -18.61
CA ILE A 305 15.79 -15.33 -18.87
C ILE A 305 16.54 -14.00 -19.01
N VAL A 306 17.64 -13.85 -18.26
CA VAL A 306 18.59 -12.73 -18.40
C VAL A 306 19.99 -13.25 -18.69
N PRO A 307 20.87 -12.45 -19.31
CA PRO A 307 22.26 -12.84 -19.47
C PRO A 307 22.95 -13.07 -18.12
N SER A 308 23.95 -13.96 -18.09
CA SER A 308 24.67 -14.25 -16.84
C SER A 308 25.32 -13.00 -16.24
N GLY A 309 25.21 -12.85 -14.92
CA GLY A 309 25.63 -11.69 -14.15
C GLY A 309 24.59 -10.56 -14.08
N TYR A 310 23.43 -10.70 -14.75
CA TYR A 310 22.40 -9.67 -14.80
C TYR A 310 21.10 -10.01 -14.05
N GLY A 311 21.13 -11.02 -13.17
CA GLY A 311 20.06 -11.24 -12.20
C GLY A 311 19.93 -10.10 -11.17
N PRO A 312 18.93 -10.17 -10.27
CA PRO A 312 18.76 -9.21 -9.19
C PRO A 312 20.06 -8.93 -8.42
N ASN A 313 20.39 -7.65 -8.26
CA ASN A 313 21.66 -7.23 -7.64
C ASN A 313 21.48 -6.66 -6.23
N ASN A 314 20.24 -6.60 -5.73
CA ASN A 314 19.92 -6.13 -4.40
C ASN A 314 18.87 -7.06 -3.78
N VAL A 315 19.37 -8.08 -3.09
CA VAL A 315 18.58 -9.15 -2.48
C VAL A 315 18.74 -9.06 -0.96
N PHE A 316 17.63 -8.91 -0.25
CA PHE A 316 17.61 -8.80 1.21
C PHE A 316 16.24 -9.18 1.77
N GLY A 317 16.18 -9.31 3.08
CA GLY A 317 15.03 -9.84 3.81
C GLY A 317 15.54 -10.75 4.92
N ASP A 318 14.75 -11.73 5.35
CA ASP A 318 15.13 -12.64 6.43
C ASP A 318 15.64 -11.88 7.66
N PHE A 319 14.85 -10.91 8.12
CA PHE A 319 15.15 -10.22 9.35
C PHE A 319 14.81 -10.97 10.66
N PRO A 320 14.63 -12.32 10.80
CA PRO A 320 14.36 -12.90 12.11
C PRO A 320 15.45 -12.65 13.19
N PRO A 321 15.05 -12.44 14.47
CA PRO A 321 13.69 -12.16 14.92
C PRO A 321 13.28 -10.68 14.68
N ALA A 322 14.22 -9.84 14.23
CA ALA A 322 14.14 -8.40 14.07
C ALA A 322 13.53 -7.91 12.73
N GLY A 323 12.45 -8.55 12.26
CA GLY A 323 11.54 -7.87 11.34
C GLY A 323 11.03 -6.58 11.97
N PHE A 324 10.35 -5.74 11.19
CA PHE A 324 9.95 -4.43 11.69
C PHE A 324 8.53 -4.08 11.28
N VAL A 325 7.96 -3.14 12.03
CA VAL A 325 6.71 -2.47 11.71
C VAL A 325 7.07 -1.06 11.25
N ASP A 326 6.59 -0.69 10.08
CA ASP A 326 6.64 0.67 9.57
C ASP A 326 5.24 1.27 9.66
N SER A 327 5.13 2.55 10.02
CA SER A 327 3.84 3.25 10.04
C SER A 327 3.31 3.57 8.65
N ASN A 328 4.15 3.46 7.61
CA ASN A 328 3.77 3.80 6.24
C ASN A 328 3.27 2.58 5.45
N ASP A 329 2.27 2.83 4.62
CA ASP A 329 1.88 1.90 3.57
C ASP A 329 3.02 1.77 2.56
N TRP A 330 3.25 0.55 2.07
CA TRP A 330 4.20 0.28 1.01
C TRP A 330 3.49 -0.09 -0.28
N GLY A 331 4.06 0.38 -1.37
CA GLY A 331 3.46 0.29 -2.68
C GLY A 331 4.46 0.52 -3.80
N ILE A 332 3.92 0.61 -5.00
CA ILE A 332 4.69 0.74 -6.24
C ILE A 332 4.24 1.97 -7.03
N SER A 333 5.14 2.47 -7.87
CA SER A 333 4.81 3.34 -8.99
C SER A 333 4.92 2.54 -10.29
N PHE A 334 3.86 2.54 -11.08
CA PHE A 334 3.77 2.00 -12.44
C PHE A 334 3.36 3.10 -13.43
N VAL A 335 3.70 4.36 -13.11
CA VAL A 335 3.45 5.51 -13.98
C VAL A 335 4.07 5.28 -15.36
N GLY A 336 3.29 5.55 -16.41
CA GLY A 336 3.66 5.26 -17.80
C GLY A 336 3.27 3.86 -18.29
N ASN A 337 2.85 2.97 -17.39
CA ASN A 337 2.38 1.61 -17.71
C ASN A 337 0.93 1.38 -17.25
N GLU A 338 0.13 2.42 -17.03
CA GLU A 338 -1.22 2.31 -16.44
C GLU A 338 -2.18 1.45 -17.26
N THR A 339 -1.95 1.31 -18.56
CA THR A 339 -2.76 0.48 -19.46
C THR A 339 -2.26 -0.97 -19.57
N HIS A 340 -1.16 -1.32 -18.90
CA HIS A 340 -0.63 -2.68 -18.96
C HIS A 340 -1.61 -3.65 -18.25
N PRO A 341 -1.95 -4.81 -18.85
CA PRO A 341 -2.97 -5.72 -18.30
C PRO A 341 -2.73 -6.12 -16.85
N VAL A 342 -1.46 -6.27 -16.44
CA VAL A 342 -1.07 -6.64 -15.06
C VAL A 342 -1.56 -5.68 -13.99
N PHE A 343 -1.75 -4.40 -14.32
CA PHE A 343 -2.20 -3.38 -13.37
C PHE A 343 -3.71 -3.12 -13.44
N SER A 344 -4.43 -3.83 -14.31
CA SER A 344 -5.87 -3.68 -14.47
C SER A 344 -6.59 -3.97 -13.15
N GLY A 345 -7.42 -3.03 -12.69
CA GLY A 345 -8.24 -3.24 -11.51
C GLY A 345 -7.56 -3.01 -10.16
N LEU A 346 -6.26 -2.69 -10.12
CA LEU A 346 -5.60 -2.39 -8.85
C LEU A 346 -6.27 -1.21 -8.12
N GLN A 347 -6.36 -1.33 -6.80
CA GLN A 347 -6.66 -0.23 -5.90
C GLN A 347 -5.47 0.74 -5.85
N THR A 348 -5.66 1.91 -6.45
CA THR A 348 -4.67 2.96 -6.58
C THR A 348 -4.95 4.10 -5.60
N TYR A 349 -3.93 4.74 -5.06
CA TYR A 349 -4.09 5.96 -4.25
C TYR A 349 -3.70 7.24 -5.03
N ALA A 350 -3.07 7.06 -6.19
CA ALA A 350 -2.78 8.09 -7.18
C ALA A 350 -2.71 7.45 -8.57
N ASN A 351 -2.77 8.25 -9.63
CA ASN A 351 -2.60 7.72 -10.99
C ASN A 351 -1.26 6.97 -11.11
N GLY A 352 -1.31 5.71 -11.55
CA GLY A 352 -0.13 4.86 -11.68
C GLY A 352 0.51 4.43 -10.35
N LYS A 353 -0.19 4.50 -9.21
CA LYS A 353 0.37 4.09 -7.90
C LYS A 353 -0.60 3.30 -7.04
N ALA A 354 -0.14 2.19 -6.49
CA ALA A 354 -0.93 1.28 -5.66
C ALA A 354 -0.14 0.79 -4.45
N ASN A 355 -0.81 0.63 -3.31
CA ASN A 355 -0.26 0.02 -2.09
C ASN A 355 -0.50 -1.49 -2.08
N PHE A 356 0.40 -2.23 -1.46
CA PHE A 356 0.36 -3.69 -1.36
C PHE A 356 0.56 -4.18 0.07
N LEU A 357 1.06 -3.33 0.97
CA LEU A 357 1.27 -3.67 2.37
C LEU A 357 0.93 -2.50 3.29
N GLU A 358 -0.02 -2.71 4.19
CA GLU A 358 -0.53 -1.68 5.09
C GLU A 358 0.50 -1.29 6.17
N GLY A 359 0.55 0.01 6.50
CA GLY A 359 1.31 0.53 7.63
C GLY A 359 0.80 -0.04 8.96
N GLY A 360 1.71 -0.46 9.83
CA GLY A 360 1.39 -1.14 11.09
C GLY A 360 1.52 -2.67 11.00
N THR A 361 1.60 -3.23 9.80
CA THR A 361 1.85 -4.67 9.58
C THR A 361 3.32 -5.00 9.85
N PHE A 362 3.58 -6.13 10.53
CA PHE A 362 4.92 -6.71 10.68
C PHE A 362 5.44 -7.22 9.34
N ARG A 363 6.75 -7.08 9.12
CA ARG A 363 7.36 -7.32 7.80
C ARG A 363 8.71 -7.99 7.91
N LEU A 364 8.94 -9.00 7.06
CA LEU A 364 10.28 -9.54 6.79
C LEU A 364 10.94 -8.91 5.55
N ASN A 365 10.17 -8.22 4.71
CA ASN A 365 10.66 -7.41 3.59
C ASN A 365 11.53 -8.22 2.60
N HIS A 366 11.01 -9.37 2.17
CA HIS A 366 11.65 -10.29 1.23
C HIS A 366 11.70 -9.71 -0.18
N THR A 367 12.89 -9.26 -0.58
CA THR A 367 13.10 -8.49 -1.80
C THR A 367 14.24 -9.08 -2.61
N ALA A 368 14.03 -9.21 -3.93
CA ALA A 368 15.05 -9.64 -4.88
C ALA A 368 14.94 -8.87 -6.20
N TRP A 369 15.18 -7.55 -6.11
CA TRP A 369 15.03 -6.62 -7.23
C TRP A 369 16.38 -6.16 -7.81
N TRP A 370 16.31 -5.29 -8.81
CA TRP A 370 17.47 -4.57 -9.32
C TRP A 370 17.54 -3.16 -8.74
N PHE A 371 18.71 -2.77 -8.25
CA PHE A 371 19.12 -1.39 -7.96
C PHE A 371 19.87 -0.85 -9.18
N LEU A 372 19.32 0.17 -9.83
CA LEU A 372 19.81 0.63 -11.14
C LEU A 372 20.88 1.73 -11.08
N PRO A 373 20.77 2.77 -10.23
CA PRO A 373 21.64 3.95 -10.35
C PRO A 373 23.13 3.67 -10.23
N ASP A 374 23.52 2.82 -9.27
CA ASP A 374 24.94 2.62 -8.92
C ASP A 374 25.40 1.16 -9.03
N TRP A 375 24.49 0.19 -9.10
CA TRP A 375 24.83 -1.24 -9.05
C TRP A 375 24.56 -1.91 -10.39
N GLY A 376 25.35 -2.94 -10.72
CA GLY A 376 25.20 -3.68 -11.99
C GLY A 376 25.58 -2.93 -13.27
N GLY A 377 25.82 -1.61 -13.21
CA GLY A 377 26.19 -0.80 -14.38
C GLY A 377 24.99 -0.40 -15.25
N TYR A 378 23.78 -0.42 -14.71
CA TYR A 378 22.56 -0.05 -15.42
C TYR A 378 22.42 1.45 -15.63
N GLY A 379 22.68 2.24 -14.58
CA GLY A 379 22.53 3.70 -14.60
C GLY A 379 21.08 4.15 -14.45
N ASP A 380 20.17 3.60 -15.26
CA ASP A 380 18.74 3.92 -15.27
C ASP A 380 17.90 2.75 -15.82
N GLY A 381 16.59 2.96 -15.96
CA GLY A 381 15.67 1.95 -16.51
C GLY A 381 16.02 1.55 -17.94
N GLN A 382 16.46 2.48 -18.79
CA GLN A 382 16.83 2.17 -20.17
C GLN A 382 18.08 1.29 -20.23
N GLY A 383 19.12 1.62 -19.47
CA GLY A 383 20.33 0.83 -19.40
C GLY A 383 20.09 -0.57 -18.82
N TRP A 384 19.09 -0.73 -17.94
CA TRP A 384 18.62 -2.05 -17.50
C TRP A 384 17.97 -2.84 -18.63
N ARG A 385 17.04 -2.24 -19.38
CA ARG A 385 16.40 -2.90 -20.54
C ARG A 385 17.42 -3.32 -21.59
N ASP A 386 18.38 -2.44 -21.91
CA ASP A 386 19.43 -2.73 -22.90
C ASP A 386 20.35 -3.90 -22.50
N GLN A 387 20.55 -4.12 -21.21
CA GLN A 387 21.47 -5.14 -20.68
C GLN A 387 20.78 -6.46 -20.35
N THR A 388 19.50 -6.43 -19.99
CA THR A 388 18.74 -7.62 -19.58
C THR A 388 17.83 -8.16 -20.67
N GLY A 389 17.39 -7.31 -21.60
CA GLY A 389 16.36 -7.64 -22.59
C GLY A 389 14.92 -7.61 -22.05
N GLY A 390 14.72 -7.29 -20.78
CA GLY A 390 13.38 -7.16 -20.18
C GLY A 390 12.78 -5.76 -20.34
N THR A 391 11.53 -5.62 -19.90
CA THR A 391 10.80 -4.35 -19.75
C THR A 391 10.42 -4.18 -18.28
N ASN A 392 10.95 -3.15 -17.62
CA ASN A 392 10.56 -2.82 -16.25
C ASN A 392 9.23 -2.05 -16.24
N LEU A 393 8.25 -2.59 -15.50
CA LEU A 393 6.87 -2.11 -15.48
C LEU A 393 6.55 -1.26 -14.24
N ALA A 394 7.24 -1.51 -13.12
CA ALA A 394 7.03 -0.77 -11.88
C ALA A 394 8.33 -0.60 -11.08
N SER A 395 8.37 0.47 -10.30
CA SER A 395 9.42 0.84 -9.36
C SER A 395 8.80 1.17 -7.99
N GLU A 396 9.63 1.61 -7.04
CA GLU A 396 9.17 2.08 -5.73
C GLU A 396 8.16 3.24 -5.89
N ALA A 397 7.23 3.40 -4.95
CA ALA A 397 6.16 4.40 -4.98
C ALA A 397 6.59 5.86 -5.27
N TRP A 398 7.84 6.22 -4.96
CA TRP A 398 8.41 7.54 -5.19
C TRP A 398 9.02 7.74 -6.59
N ASP A 399 9.22 6.66 -7.36
CA ASP A 399 10.00 6.66 -8.59
C ASP A 399 9.13 6.54 -9.84
N ASP A 400 8.62 7.68 -10.31
CA ASP A 400 7.71 7.71 -11.47
C ASP A 400 8.42 7.56 -12.83
N ASN A 401 9.76 7.62 -12.85
CA ASN A 401 10.54 7.42 -14.06
C ASN A 401 10.99 5.96 -14.24
N LEU A 402 10.80 5.13 -13.21
CA LEU A 402 11.24 3.73 -13.17
C LEU A 402 12.77 3.56 -13.35
N ASP A 403 13.55 4.50 -12.80
CA ASP A 403 15.01 4.54 -12.92
C ASP A 403 15.74 4.12 -11.64
N GLY A 404 15.03 3.93 -10.53
CA GLY A 404 15.57 3.56 -9.24
C GLY A 404 15.64 2.06 -9.03
N ARG A 405 14.51 1.36 -9.20
CA ARG A 405 14.38 -0.08 -8.98
C ARG A 405 13.55 -0.76 -10.06
N VAL A 406 13.72 -2.07 -10.18
CA VAL A 406 12.84 -2.94 -10.98
C VAL A 406 12.09 -3.88 -10.05
N LEU A 407 10.87 -3.50 -9.69
CA LEU A 407 9.98 -4.25 -8.79
C LEU A 407 9.12 -5.26 -9.55
N ILE A 408 8.67 -4.88 -10.74
CA ILE A 408 7.92 -5.73 -11.65
C ILE A 408 8.52 -5.58 -13.03
N ALA A 409 8.76 -6.69 -13.72
CA ALA A 409 9.23 -6.69 -15.09
C ALA A 409 8.67 -7.88 -15.86
N GLU A 410 8.57 -7.70 -17.16
CA GLU A 410 8.33 -8.76 -18.12
C GLU A 410 9.56 -8.99 -18.99
N PHE A 411 9.71 -10.22 -19.46
CA PHE A 411 10.70 -10.63 -20.45
C PHE A 411 9.92 -11.27 -21.59
N PRO A 412 9.64 -10.55 -22.68
CA PRO A 412 8.83 -11.07 -23.76
C PRO A 412 9.64 -12.03 -24.65
N ALA A 413 8.93 -12.98 -25.27
CA ALA A 413 9.52 -13.95 -26.19
C ALA A 413 10.28 -13.30 -27.37
N GLU A 414 9.94 -12.09 -27.78
CA GLU A 414 10.65 -11.37 -28.86
C GLU A 414 12.12 -11.01 -28.51
N ALA A 415 12.48 -10.96 -27.22
CA ALA A 415 13.84 -10.65 -26.76
C ALA A 415 14.68 -11.89 -26.43
N THR A 416 14.05 -12.99 -25.99
CA THR A 416 14.74 -14.19 -25.47
C THR A 416 14.12 -15.54 -25.86
N ASP A 417 13.05 -15.55 -26.66
CA ASP A 417 12.14 -16.69 -26.90
C ASP A 417 11.52 -17.27 -25.61
N ILE A 418 11.57 -16.54 -24.50
CA ILE A 418 11.02 -16.92 -23.20
C ILE A 418 10.05 -15.83 -22.75
N ASN A 419 8.84 -16.21 -22.35
CA ASN A 419 7.89 -15.31 -21.72
C ASN A 419 7.91 -15.51 -20.20
N ALA A 420 8.34 -14.47 -19.47
CA ALA A 420 8.46 -14.52 -18.02
C ALA A 420 8.06 -13.20 -17.38
N MET A 421 7.55 -13.28 -16.16
CA MET A 421 7.25 -12.13 -15.32
C MET A 421 7.89 -12.26 -13.94
N ILE A 422 8.36 -11.14 -13.41
CA ILE A 422 8.89 -11.07 -12.04
C ILE A 422 8.07 -10.11 -11.19
N ILE A 423 7.92 -10.43 -9.90
CA ILE A 423 7.36 -9.55 -8.86
C ILE A 423 8.28 -9.63 -7.63
N SER A 424 9.15 -8.65 -7.43
CA SER A 424 10.37 -8.81 -6.64
C SER A 424 10.44 -7.96 -5.36
N PHE A 425 9.34 -7.33 -4.97
CA PHE A 425 9.32 -6.29 -3.94
C PHE A 425 8.72 -6.78 -2.62
N GLY A 426 9.33 -6.38 -1.49
CA GLY A 426 8.96 -6.88 -0.15
C GLY A 426 7.60 -6.44 0.40
N ALA A 427 6.75 -5.78 -0.39
CA ALA A 427 5.34 -5.58 -0.06
C ALA A 427 4.41 -6.60 -0.75
N TYR A 428 4.94 -7.47 -1.62
CA TYR A 428 4.22 -8.61 -2.16
C TYR A 428 4.30 -9.78 -1.16
N ASP A 429 3.45 -9.69 -0.14
CA ASP A 429 3.46 -10.49 1.09
C ASP A 429 2.05 -11.06 1.33
N TRP A 430 1.91 -12.38 1.17
CA TRP A 430 0.63 -13.09 1.26
C TRP A 430 0.23 -13.41 2.70
N TYR A 431 1.17 -13.38 3.63
CA TYR A 431 0.97 -13.78 5.01
C TYR A 431 1.76 -12.89 5.98
N ASN A 432 1.01 -12.11 6.74
CA ASN A 432 1.59 -11.29 7.80
C ASN A 432 2.06 -12.16 8.99
N GLU A 433 3.36 -12.21 9.25
CA GLU A 433 3.90 -13.02 10.34
C GLU A 433 3.66 -12.39 11.71
N ALA A 434 3.79 -13.21 12.76
CA ALA A 434 3.83 -12.69 14.12
C ALA A 434 5.13 -11.91 14.37
N ASP A 435 5.07 -10.92 15.25
CA ASP A 435 6.25 -10.19 15.70
C ASP A 435 7.25 -11.10 16.45
N SER A 436 8.42 -10.56 16.77
CA SER A 436 9.47 -11.27 17.54
C SER A 436 9.02 -11.86 18.89
N SER A 437 7.91 -11.38 19.44
CA SER A 437 7.32 -11.82 20.71
C SER A 437 6.16 -12.83 20.51
N GLY A 438 5.84 -13.17 19.26
CA GLY A 438 4.75 -14.07 18.89
C GLY A 438 3.38 -13.40 18.87
N ASN A 439 3.30 -12.07 18.92
CA ASN A 439 2.02 -11.37 18.76
C ASN A 439 1.63 -11.39 17.27
N PRO A 440 0.40 -11.77 16.92
CA PRO A 440 -0.07 -11.70 15.54
C PRO A 440 0.05 -10.27 14.99
N SER A 441 0.53 -10.14 13.75
CA SER A 441 0.45 -8.89 13.02
C SER A 441 -1.02 -8.53 12.74
N GLN A 442 -1.28 -7.24 12.50
CA GLN A 442 -2.57 -6.80 11.99
C GLN A 442 -2.82 -7.38 10.59
N SER A 443 -4.08 -7.39 10.16
CA SER A 443 -4.42 -7.73 8.77
C SER A 443 -3.84 -6.71 7.80
N ASN A 444 -3.52 -7.13 6.57
CA ASN A 444 -3.09 -6.24 5.50
C ASN A 444 -4.31 -5.83 4.67
N ALA A 445 -4.74 -4.57 4.75
CA ALA A 445 -5.86 -4.06 3.96
C ALA A 445 -5.65 -4.11 2.44
N TYR A 446 -4.40 -4.28 1.96
CA TYR A 446 -4.07 -4.30 0.54
C TYR A 446 -3.83 -5.69 -0.04
N LEU A 447 -4.20 -6.76 0.68
CA LEU A 447 -4.07 -8.14 0.19
C LEU A 447 -4.80 -8.35 -1.16
N ASP A 448 -5.91 -7.65 -1.40
CA ASP A 448 -6.63 -7.78 -2.67
C ASP A 448 -5.82 -7.23 -3.86
N ASN A 449 -4.96 -6.22 -3.66
CA ASN A 449 -4.05 -5.77 -4.71
C ASN A 449 -3.01 -6.84 -5.05
N ILE A 450 -2.52 -7.59 -4.05
CA ILE A 450 -1.64 -8.75 -4.28
C ILE A 450 -2.38 -9.76 -5.16
N LYS A 451 -3.58 -10.21 -4.76
CA LYS A 451 -4.39 -11.17 -5.52
C LYS A 451 -4.66 -10.71 -6.96
N ILE A 452 -5.06 -9.45 -7.14
CA ILE A 452 -5.35 -8.87 -8.47
C ILE A 452 -4.08 -8.86 -9.33
N LEU A 453 -2.96 -8.38 -8.81
CA LEU A 453 -1.70 -8.36 -9.54
C LEU A 453 -1.30 -9.78 -9.97
N THR A 454 -1.39 -10.75 -9.05
CA THR A 454 -1.07 -12.16 -9.33
C THR A 454 -1.97 -12.75 -10.40
N ALA A 455 -3.30 -12.59 -10.28
CA ALA A 455 -4.25 -13.09 -11.26
C ALA A 455 -4.00 -12.48 -12.64
N ASN A 456 -3.79 -11.16 -12.70
CA ASN A 456 -3.48 -10.50 -13.96
C ASN A 456 -2.16 -10.97 -14.55
N SER A 457 -1.11 -11.16 -13.74
CA SER A 457 0.19 -11.68 -14.19
C SER A 457 0.08 -13.09 -14.75
N LEU A 458 -0.60 -14.00 -14.05
CA LEU A 458 -0.82 -15.38 -14.50
C LEU A 458 -1.63 -15.42 -15.80
N ASN A 459 -2.71 -14.64 -15.88
CA ASN A 459 -3.56 -14.57 -17.07
C ASN A 459 -2.86 -13.89 -18.24
N TYR A 460 -2.03 -12.87 -17.99
CA TYR A 460 -1.22 -12.21 -19.01
C TYR A 460 -0.22 -13.19 -19.63
N LEU A 461 0.46 -13.97 -18.80
CA LEU A 461 1.38 -15.03 -19.23
C LEU A 461 0.68 -16.17 -19.97
N ALA A 462 -0.54 -16.54 -19.57
CA ALA A 462 -1.28 -17.61 -20.24
C ALA A 462 -1.81 -17.21 -21.64
N THR A 463 -1.88 -15.92 -21.96
CA THR A 463 -2.54 -15.41 -23.17
C THR A 463 -1.59 -14.78 -24.19
N ASN A 464 -0.33 -14.54 -23.82
CA ASN A 464 0.72 -13.94 -24.65
C ASN A 464 1.97 -14.80 -24.62
#